data_AF-A0A6C0DAW4-F1
#
_entry.id   AF-A0A6C0DAW4-F1
#
_cell.length_a   1.000
_cell.length_b   1.000
_cell.length_c   1.000
_cell.angle_alpha   90.00
_cell.angle_beta   90.00
_cell.angle_gamma   90.00
#
_symmetry.space_group_name_H-M   'P 1'
#
loop_
_entity.id
_entity.type
_entity.pdbx_description
1 polymer ?
#
loop_
_entity_poly.entity_id
_entity_poly.type
_entity_poly.pdbx_seq_one_letter_code
_entity_poly.pdbx_strand_id
1 'polypeptide(L)'
;MERKRCLSKNRHGDDCTFRCLGDTSFCKFHQYMTSYSKEMLAKLELCNGCKKMYYFANEQRTCENCRERAKSNKVKKKETIILCSKEGCKFKKSNDNDYCGKHQICLFEDETNELNKKLCYNYIRGCRSQLEIDYGFSRCPECLEKERKHDRERRRTVENTNTDPPLENNIRTSKYCTTCCRDLSFDKFIGTKIAETRTCNDCRENNKKQDAKRDKEHRNAIARKNDAKPERKEVKKEWNENNYEKVALKTINYRQRQMEENQEGYLIHNAEMAKKWRENNPDKMIEANENKKNSKEINYSNYKRNANMKNLDFSINYDEYCNIVTKECYYCGIIQERGFNGIDRKDQTKGYILDNCSSCCKMCNYMKGSTSDEVFIKRVEHILTFQGKIDGNLYPECFANHNTTTYSHYRGRAIKKQLEFLLTSDDFNVIIKNDCFMCGKKTGQHHENGIDRMNNTKGYTLENVNACCCECNFIKKDYLYEELINKMVLIYAKNRDKPEKIDTENENNDSVKTELLEKTMIFNEIIKNNTTISPPKNKLNENNRHMVPNKNKKTKEEIKEANRLYKQKQREKMKEKYGNEEYKKKRAQEIADSRAKKKENSV
;
A
#
# COMPACT_ATOMS: atom_id res chain seq x y z
N MET A 1 -57.78 76.13 -101.78
CA MET A 1 -57.52 76.13 -100.32
C MET A 1 -56.01 75.99 -100.09
N GLU A 2 -55.34 77.08 -99.67
CA GLU A 2 -53.92 77.02 -99.31
C GLU A 2 -53.71 76.13 -98.08
N ARG A 3 -52.92 75.05 -98.25
CA ARG A 3 -52.57 74.16 -97.12
C ARG A 3 -51.62 74.88 -96.16
N LYS A 4 -52.01 74.95 -94.88
CA LYS A 4 -51.28 75.61 -93.78
C LYS A 4 -49.83 75.09 -93.64
N ARG A 5 -48.91 75.97 -93.24
CA ARG A 5 -47.51 75.62 -92.91
C ARG A 5 -47.43 75.01 -91.51
N CYS A 6 -46.46 74.12 -91.30
CA CYS A 6 -46.22 73.45 -90.02
C CYS A 6 -45.79 74.46 -88.95
N LEU A 7 -46.42 74.40 -87.78
CA LEU A 7 -46.16 75.32 -86.66
C LEU A 7 -44.93 74.95 -85.80
N SER A 8 -44.03 74.11 -86.31
CA SER A 8 -42.87 73.61 -85.54
C SER A 8 -41.56 74.18 -86.10
N LYS A 9 -40.46 73.95 -85.40
CA LYS A 9 -39.11 74.37 -85.78
C LYS A 9 -38.27 73.20 -86.30
N ASN A 10 -37.37 73.49 -87.24
CA ASN A 10 -36.38 72.56 -87.75
C ASN A 10 -35.26 72.34 -86.70
N ARG A 11 -34.24 71.52 -87.03
CA ARG A 11 -33.11 71.22 -86.13
C ARG A 11 -32.20 72.43 -85.81
N HIS A 12 -32.30 73.51 -86.57
CA HIS A 12 -31.51 74.73 -86.43
C HIS A 12 -32.25 75.83 -85.68
N GLY A 13 -33.54 75.63 -85.35
CA GLY A 13 -34.36 76.60 -84.65
C GLY A 13 -35.24 77.46 -85.55
N ASP A 14 -35.15 77.29 -86.88
CA ASP A 14 -35.97 78.04 -87.85
C ASP A 14 -37.32 77.36 -88.08
N ASP A 15 -38.28 78.12 -88.61
CA ASP A 15 -39.60 77.59 -88.92
C ASP A 15 -39.55 76.43 -89.92
N CYS A 16 -40.37 75.42 -89.66
CA CYS A 16 -40.47 74.24 -90.49
C CYS A 16 -40.99 74.61 -91.89
N THR A 17 -40.22 74.29 -92.92
CA THR A 17 -40.58 74.56 -94.32
C THR A 17 -41.60 73.57 -94.90
N PHE A 18 -41.92 72.49 -94.18
CA PHE A 18 -42.86 71.46 -94.64
C PHE A 18 -44.32 71.85 -94.37
N ARG A 19 -45.23 71.39 -95.24
CA ARG A 19 -46.69 71.60 -95.12
C ARG A 19 -47.33 70.65 -94.11
N CYS A 20 -48.45 71.07 -93.53
CA CYS A 20 -49.25 70.26 -92.61
C CYS A 20 -49.79 68.97 -93.26
N LEU A 21 -49.86 67.90 -92.47
CA LEU A 21 -50.41 66.60 -92.90
C LEU A 21 -51.85 66.46 -92.40
N GLY A 22 -52.82 66.37 -93.32
CA GLY A 22 -54.24 66.30 -93.00
C GLY A 22 -54.75 67.57 -92.28
N ASP A 23 -55.62 67.37 -91.28
CA ASP A 23 -56.16 68.45 -90.44
C ASP A 23 -55.25 68.84 -89.26
N THR A 24 -54.06 68.23 -89.16
CA THR A 24 -53.10 68.54 -88.09
C THR A 24 -52.37 69.84 -88.36
N SER A 25 -51.89 70.51 -87.31
CA SER A 25 -51.07 71.73 -87.43
C SER A 25 -49.59 71.45 -87.73
N PHE A 26 -49.22 70.19 -88.01
CA PHE A 26 -47.83 69.74 -88.13
C PHE A 26 -47.58 68.89 -89.38
N CYS A 27 -46.34 68.86 -89.87
CA CYS A 27 -45.96 68.01 -91.01
C CYS A 27 -45.78 66.54 -90.60
N LYS A 28 -45.54 65.63 -91.56
CA LYS A 28 -45.28 64.20 -91.32
C LYS A 28 -44.17 63.94 -90.30
N PHE A 29 -43.16 64.83 -90.22
CA PHE A 29 -42.04 64.67 -89.31
C PHE A 29 -42.26 65.26 -87.91
N HIS A 30 -43.29 66.10 -87.73
CA HIS A 30 -43.63 66.76 -86.45
C HIS A 30 -44.98 66.28 -85.88
N GLN A 31 -45.50 65.16 -86.36
CA GLN A 31 -46.76 64.57 -85.87
C GLN A 31 -46.76 64.29 -84.37
N TYR A 32 -45.59 64.06 -83.76
CA TYR A 32 -45.46 63.86 -82.31
C TYR A 32 -45.70 65.12 -81.47
N MET A 33 -45.85 66.29 -82.11
CA MET A 33 -46.14 67.56 -81.43
C MET A 33 -47.62 67.94 -81.50
N THR A 34 -48.48 67.11 -82.08
CA THR A 34 -49.92 67.38 -82.21
C THR A 34 -50.61 67.63 -80.87
N SER A 35 -50.08 67.07 -79.79
CA SER A 35 -50.56 67.25 -78.42
C SER A 35 -49.90 68.43 -77.67
N TYR A 36 -49.03 69.21 -78.31
CA TYR A 36 -48.31 70.29 -77.64
C TYR A 36 -49.16 71.56 -77.58
N SER A 37 -49.18 72.21 -76.41
CA SER A 37 -49.80 73.53 -76.28
C SER A 37 -48.95 74.59 -76.97
N LYS A 38 -49.53 75.77 -77.24
CA LYS A 38 -48.80 76.91 -77.81
C LYS A 38 -47.59 77.31 -76.97
N GLU A 39 -47.69 77.22 -75.64
CA GLU A 39 -46.60 77.50 -74.71
C GLU A 39 -45.47 76.46 -74.80
N MET A 40 -45.81 75.18 -75.01
CA MET A 40 -44.82 74.12 -75.21
C MET A 40 -44.04 74.27 -76.52
N LEU A 41 -44.70 74.78 -77.58
CA LEU A 41 -44.06 75.06 -78.87
C LEU A 41 -43.10 76.25 -78.81
N ALA A 42 -43.31 77.19 -77.89
CA ALA A 42 -42.39 78.31 -77.68
C ALA A 42 -41.08 77.87 -77.01
N LYS A 43 -41.12 76.80 -76.21
CA LYS A 43 -39.99 76.27 -75.42
C LYS A 43 -39.45 74.95 -75.99
N LEU A 44 -39.36 74.84 -77.32
CA LEU A 44 -38.76 73.68 -77.97
C LEU A 44 -37.23 73.72 -77.87
N GLU A 45 -36.64 72.60 -77.46
CA GLU A 45 -35.19 72.41 -77.43
C GLU A 45 -34.78 71.14 -78.20
N LEU A 46 -33.51 71.07 -78.60
CA LEU A 46 -32.99 69.94 -79.36
C LEU A 46 -32.75 68.72 -78.44
N CYS A 47 -33.25 67.55 -78.85
CA CYS A 47 -32.89 66.29 -78.20
C CYS A 47 -31.43 65.93 -78.49
N ASN A 48 -30.62 65.71 -77.45
CA ASN A 48 -29.21 65.31 -77.56
C ASN A 48 -29.01 64.00 -78.34
N GLY A 49 -30.00 63.10 -78.33
CA GLY A 49 -29.94 61.80 -78.98
C GLY A 49 -30.30 61.81 -80.47
N CYS A 50 -31.54 62.18 -80.80
CA CYS A 50 -32.05 62.13 -82.18
C CYS A 50 -31.99 63.46 -82.92
N LYS A 51 -31.56 64.55 -82.25
CA LYS A 51 -31.43 65.90 -82.83
C LYS A 51 -32.72 66.47 -83.43
N LYS A 52 -33.89 66.01 -82.94
CA LYS A 52 -35.21 66.59 -83.24
C LYS A 52 -35.64 67.52 -82.10
N MET A 53 -36.51 68.49 -82.39
CA MET A 53 -37.03 69.45 -81.41
C MET A 53 -38.08 68.80 -80.51
N TYR A 54 -38.01 68.99 -79.20
CA TYR A 54 -39.02 68.51 -78.25
C TYR A 54 -39.24 69.55 -77.17
N TYR A 55 -40.40 69.50 -76.53
CA TYR A 55 -40.61 70.21 -75.28
C TYR A 55 -40.13 69.32 -74.13
N PHE A 56 -39.26 69.85 -73.27
CA PHE A 56 -38.82 69.17 -72.06
C PHE A 56 -39.33 69.94 -70.84
N ALA A 57 -40.17 69.29 -70.03
CA ALA A 57 -40.67 69.89 -68.78
C ALA A 57 -39.58 69.98 -67.69
N ASN A 58 -38.51 69.18 -67.83
CA ASN A 58 -37.40 69.07 -66.88
C ASN A 58 -36.08 69.29 -67.63
N GLU A 59 -34.98 69.54 -66.91
CA GLU A 59 -33.64 69.84 -67.48
C GLU A 59 -33.03 68.73 -68.38
N GLN A 60 -33.68 67.58 -68.54
CA GLN A 60 -33.18 66.46 -69.33
C GLN A 60 -33.58 66.55 -70.81
N ARG A 61 -32.67 67.10 -71.63
CA ARG A 61 -32.76 67.27 -73.09
C ARG A 61 -32.66 65.98 -73.93
N THR A 62 -33.40 64.94 -73.58
CA THR A 62 -33.43 63.66 -74.32
C THR A 62 -34.85 63.12 -74.40
N CYS A 63 -35.35 62.87 -75.63
CA CYS A 63 -36.69 62.36 -75.86
C CYS A 63 -36.86 60.91 -75.39
N GLU A 64 -38.10 60.51 -75.12
CA GLU A 64 -38.47 59.20 -74.56
C GLU A 64 -37.93 58.03 -75.39
N ASN A 65 -38.11 58.06 -76.72
CA ASN A 65 -37.57 57.02 -77.62
C ASN A 65 -36.04 56.87 -77.51
N CYS A 66 -35.30 57.97 -77.31
CA CYS A 66 -33.84 57.89 -77.11
C CYS A 66 -33.50 57.33 -75.72
N ARG A 67 -34.31 57.61 -74.70
CA ARG A 67 -34.15 57.02 -73.35
C ARG A 67 -34.41 55.51 -73.38
N GLU A 68 -35.45 55.07 -74.06
CA GLU A 68 -35.76 53.65 -74.22
C GLU A 68 -34.65 52.92 -74.99
N ARG A 69 -34.18 53.48 -76.11
CA ARG A 69 -33.03 52.92 -76.84
C ARG A 69 -31.79 52.80 -75.96
N ALA A 70 -31.52 53.79 -75.09
CA ALA A 70 -30.42 53.74 -74.13
C ALA A 70 -30.64 52.67 -73.04
N LYS A 71 -31.89 52.47 -72.57
CA LYS A 71 -32.25 51.39 -71.64
C LYS A 71 -32.00 50.02 -72.29
N SER A 72 -32.50 49.78 -73.51
CA SER A 72 -32.30 48.51 -74.23
C SER A 72 -30.82 48.20 -74.49
N ASN A 73 -30.01 49.21 -74.85
CA ASN A 73 -28.57 49.03 -75.03
C ASN A 73 -27.84 48.72 -73.70
N LYS A 74 -28.29 49.29 -72.58
CA LYS A 74 -27.76 48.93 -71.24
C LYS A 74 -28.11 47.50 -70.85
N VAL A 75 -29.29 46.99 -71.22
CA VAL A 75 -29.69 45.59 -70.97
C VAL A 75 -28.80 44.62 -71.77
N LYS A 76 -28.62 44.85 -73.08
CA LYS A 76 -27.73 44.02 -73.92
C LYS A 76 -26.27 43.98 -73.44
N LYS A 77 -25.77 45.08 -72.85
CA LYS A 77 -24.42 45.14 -72.29
C LYS A 77 -24.28 44.41 -70.95
N LYS A 78 -25.38 44.20 -70.21
CA LYS A 78 -25.38 43.39 -68.97
C LYS A 78 -25.42 41.89 -69.26
N GLU A 79 -26.15 41.47 -70.30
CA GLU A 79 -26.29 40.05 -70.68
C GLU A 79 -24.98 39.42 -71.20
N THR A 80 -24.01 40.23 -71.64
CA THR A 80 -22.73 39.77 -72.22
C THR A 80 -21.58 39.63 -71.21
N ILE A 81 -21.75 40.05 -69.95
CA ILE A 81 -20.69 40.02 -68.93
C ILE A 81 -20.89 38.81 -68.02
N ILE A 82 -20.09 37.76 -68.21
CA ILE A 82 -20.06 36.60 -67.31
C ILE A 82 -19.26 36.98 -66.05
N LEU A 83 -19.88 36.78 -64.88
CA LEU A 83 -19.31 37.12 -63.58
C LEU A 83 -18.46 35.97 -63.02
N CYS A 84 -17.62 36.32 -62.05
CA CYS A 84 -16.82 35.39 -61.25
C CYS A 84 -17.71 34.41 -60.46
N SER A 85 -17.36 33.13 -60.45
CA SER A 85 -18.12 32.06 -59.78
C SER A 85 -18.15 32.14 -58.26
N LYS A 86 -17.21 32.85 -57.62
CA LYS A 86 -17.27 33.06 -56.17
C LYS A 86 -18.54 33.80 -55.77
N GLU A 87 -19.28 33.23 -54.83
CA GLU A 87 -20.50 33.80 -54.28
C GLU A 87 -20.33 35.28 -53.86
N GLY A 88 -21.25 36.12 -54.31
CA GLY A 88 -21.24 37.56 -54.00
C GLY A 88 -20.22 38.40 -54.78
N CYS A 89 -19.41 37.82 -55.67
CA CYS A 89 -18.45 38.55 -56.48
C CYS A 89 -19.12 39.26 -57.68
N LYS A 90 -18.91 40.57 -57.82
CA LYS A 90 -19.45 41.38 -58.93
C LYS A 90 -18.46 41.62 -60.08
N PHE A 91 -17.26 41.04 -59.99
CA PHE A 91 -16.22 41.22 -61.00
C PHE A 91 -16.40 40.21 -62.15
N LYS A 92 -16.02 40.60 -63.37
CA LYS A 92 -15.94 39.70 -64.52
C LYS A 92 -14.96 38.57 -64.22
N LYS A 93 -15.27 37.35 -64.65
CA LYS A 93 -14.32 36.22 -64.59
C LYS A 93 -13.07 36.49 -65.42
N SER A 94 -11.98 35.79 -65.10
CA SER A 94 -10.77 35.80 -65.91
C SER A 94 -11.04 35.19 -67.30
N ASN A 95 -10.11 35.36 -68.24
CA ASN A 95 -10.17 34.66 -69.51
C ASN A 95 -9.83 33.16 -69.34
N ASP A 96 -9.03 32.83 -68.31
CA ASP A 96 -8.44 31.51 -68.14
C ASP A 96 -9.23 30.59 -67.19
N ASN A 97 -10.05 31.16 -66.30
CA ASN A 97 -10.85 30.41 -65.34
C ASN A 97 -12.08 31.19 -64.89
N ASP A 98 -12.93 30.49 -64.16
CA ASP A 98 -14.22 31.00 -63.71
C ASP A 98 -14.15 32.02 -62.56
N TYR A 99 -12.95 32.32 -62.07
CA TYR A 99 -12.74 33.30 -61.01
C TYR A 99 -12.13 34.61 -61.53
N CYS A 100 -12.38 35.72 -60.85
CA CYS A 100 -11.70 36.99 -61.15
C CYS A 100 -10.26 36.98 -60.60
N GLY A 101 -9.42 37.94 -61.00
CA GLY A 101 -8.02 38.02 -60.54
C GLY A 101 -7.82 38.10 -59.02
N LYS A 102 -8.85 38.47 -58.24
CA LYS A 102 -8.80 38.48 -56.77
C LYS A 102 -9.21 37.15 -56.11
N HIS A 103 -9.83 36.25 -56.88
CA HIS A 103 -10.37 34.98 -56.38
C HIS A 103 -9.69 33.76 -57.03
N GLN A 104 -8.48 33.95 -57.54
CA GLN A 104 -7.66 32.86 -58.07
C GLN A 104 -7.33 31.79 -57.02
N ILE A 105 -7.42 32.12 -55.73
CA ILE A 105 -7.28 31.12 -54.66
C ILE A 105 -8.43 30.09 -54.66
N CYS A 106 -9.64 30.47 -55.09
CA CYS A 106 -10.78 29.55 -55.13
C CYS A 106 -10.56 28.43 -56.15
N LEU A 107 -9.82 28.70 -57.23
CA LEU A 107 -9.38 27.65 -58.16
C LEU A 107 -8.56 26.58 -57.43
N PHE A 108 -7.62 27.01 -56.58
CA PHE A 108 -6.81 26.09 -55.78
C PHE A 108 -7.64 25.35 -54.72
N GLU A 109 -8.70 25.97 -54.18
CA GLU A 109 -9.65 25.31 -53.29
C GLU A 109 -10.40 24.19 -54.04
N ASP A 110 -10.91 24.50 -55.23
CA ASP A 110 -11.65 23.56 -56.08
C ASP A 110 -10.77 22.39 -56.52
N GLU A 111 -9.57 22.66 -57.06
CA GLU A 111 -8.60 21.63 -57.45
C GLU A 111 -8.24 20.70 -56.29
N THR A 112 -8.12 21.25 -55.08
CA THR A 112 -7.80 20.44 -53.88
C THR A 112 -8.98 19.58 -53.46
N ASN A 113 -10.21 20.09 -53.57
CA ASN A 113 -11.43 19.35 -53.29
C ASN A 113 -11.66 18.22 -54.32
N GLU A 114 -11.39 18.47 -55.61
CA GLU A 114 -11.46 17.45 -56.66
C GLU A 114 -10.49 16.29 -56.42
N LEU A 115 -9.32 16.56 -55.83
CA LEU A 115 -8.35 15.55 -55.41
C LEU A 115 -8.72 14.83 -54.11
N ASN A 116 -9.89 15.12 -53.51
CA ASN A 116 -10.34 14.60 -52.23
C ASN A 116 -9.35 14.86 -51.08
N LYS A 117 -8.70 16.03 -51.12
CA LYS A 117 -7.74 16.50 -50.11
C LYS A 117 -8.28 17.72 -49.39
N LYS A 118 -7.66 18.08 -48.27
CA LYS A 118 -7.94 19.32 -47.55
C LYS A 118 -6.78 20.30 -47.62
N LEU A 119 -7.09 21.58 -47.56
CA LEU A 119 -6.10 22.64 -47.60
C LEU A 119 -5.38 22.79 -46.24
N CYS A 120 -4.10 23.13 -46.28
CA CYS A 120 -3.41 23.68 -45.11
C CYS A 120 -4.07 25.00 -44.68
N TYR A 121 -4.36 25.19 -43.39
CA TYR A 121 -4.97 26.41 -42.84
C TYR A 121 -4.24 27.71 -43.24
N ASN A 122 -2.92 27.65 -43.44
CA ASN A 122 -2.13 28.81 -43.87
C ASN A 122 -2.20 29.08 -45.39
N TYR A 123 -3.12 28.46 -46.12
CA TYR A 123 -3.27 28.69 -47.56
C TYR A 123 -3.65 30.15 -47.90
N ILE A 124 -4.47 30.77 -47.05
CA ILE A 124 -4.76 32.21 -47.09
C ILE A 124 -3.52 33.10 -46.89
N ARG A 125 -2.43 32.55 -46.33
CA ARG A 125 -1.13 33.22 -46.11
C ARG A 125 -0.05 32.77 -47.09
N GLY A 126 -0.43 32.11 -48.19
CA GLY A 126 0.48 31.72 -49.26
C GLY A 126 0.92 30.25 -49.25
N CYS A 127 0.46 29.42 -48.31
CA CYS A 127 0.73 27.98 -48.37
C CYS A 127 -0.08 27.31 -49.50
N ARG A 128 0.51 26.37 -50.23
CA ARG A 128 -0.18 25.61 -51.29
C ARG A 128 -0.10 24.10 -51.07
N SER A 129 0.08 23.67 -49.82
CA SER A 129 0.08 22.25 -49.48
C SER A 129 -1.35 21.70 -49.44
N GLN A 130 -1.57 20.60 -50.16
CA GLN A 130 -2.77 19.79 -50.14
C GLN A 130 -2.52 18.59 -49.21
N LEU A 131 -3.39 18.39 -48.22
CA LEU A 131 -3.24 17.42 -47.14
C LEU A 131 -4.25 16.30 -47.31
N GLU A 132 -3.87 15.07 -46.94
CA GLU A 132 -4.82 13.95 -46.91
C GLU A 132 -5.99 14.25 -45.95
N ILE A 133 -7.17 13.72 -46.26
CA ILE A 133 -8.38 14.04 -45.52
C ILE A 133 -8.29 13.60 -44.05
N ASP A 134 -7.63 12.46 -43.79
CA ASP A 134 -7.39 11.85 -42.48
C ASP A 134 -6.19 12.45 -41.72
N TYR A 135 -5.43 13.36 -42.34
CA TYR A 135 -4.27 13.99 -41.72
C TYR A 135 -4.67 14.74 -40.43
N GLY A 136 -4.09 14.37 -39.28
CA GLY A 136 -4.59 14.82 -37.96
C GLY A 136 -4.43 16.31 -37.62
N PHE A 137 -3.83 17.14 -38.49
CA PHE A 137 -3.57 18.56 -38.22
C PHE A 137 -4.20 19.48 -39.26
N SER A 138 -4.51 20.71 -38.85
CA SER A 138 -5.04 21.75 -39.73
C SER A 138 -3.97 22.44 -40.58
N ARG A 139 -2.68 22.30 -40.26
CA ARG A 139 -1.55 22.92 -40.97
C ARG A 139 -0.58 21.85 -41.45
N CYS A 140 0.06 22.09 -42.59
CA CYS A 140 1.06 21.16 -43.15
C CYS A 140 2.32 21.07 -42.26
N PRO A 141 3.13 19.99 -42.40
CA PRO A 141 4.34 19.79 -41.61
C PRO A 141 5.31 20.98 -41.62
N GLU A 142 5.48 21.63 -42.79
CA GLU A 142 6.36 22.79 -42.92
C GLU A 142 5.85 24.01 -42.16
N CYS A 143 4.56 24.30 -42.24
CA CYS A 143 3.94 25.39 -41.50
C CYS A 143 4.02 25.14 -39.99
N LEU A 144 3.81 23.90 -39.55
CA LEU A 144 3.96 23.51 -38.15
C LEU A 144 5.41 23.67 -37.68
N GLU A 145 6.41 23.29 -38.48
CA GLU A 145 7.81 23.44 -38.09
C GLU A 145 8.23 24.91 -37.99
N LYS A 146 7.78 25.76 -38.92
CA LYS A 146 8.01 27.22 -38.86
C LYS A 146 7.43 27.82 -37.58
N GLU A 147 6.22 27.43 -37.21
CA GLU A 147 5.59 27.88 -35.96
C GLU A 147 6.33 27.35 -34.72
N ARG A 148 6.74 26.08 -34.73
CA ARG A 148 7.54 25.50 -33.63
C ARG A 148 8.86 26.22 -33.44
N LYS A 149 9.54 26.60 -34.53
CA LYS A 149 10.80 27.36 -34.48
C LYS A 149 10.57 28.75 -33.87
N HIS A 150 9.57 29.48 -34.36
CA HIS A 150 9.22 30.80 -33.83
C HIS A 150 8.81 30.73 -32.34
N ASP A 151 8.05 29.72 -31.92
CA ASP A 151 7.66 29.53 -30.52
C ASP A 151 8.88 29.22 -29.62
N ARG A 152 9.82 28.38 -30.09
CA ARG A 152 11.09 28.10 -29.40
C ARG A 152 11.95 29.36 -29.23
N GLU A 153 12.11 30.14 -30.29
CA GLU A 153 12.86 31.41 -30.25
C GLU A 153 12.23 32.38 -29.25
N ARG A 154 10.90 32.56 -29.30
CA ARG A 154 10.16 33.42 -28.36
C ARG A 154 10.37 32.99 -26.90
N ARG A 155 10.29 31.68 -26.62
CA ARG A 155 10.51 31.15 -25.26
C ARG A 155 11.96 31.32 -24.79
N ARG A 156 12.94 31.16 -25.68
CA ARG A 156 14.36 31.37 -25.37
C ARG A 156 14.63 32.82 -25.00
N THR A 157 14.07 33.78 -25.74
CA THR A 157 14.18 35.21 -25.40
C THR A 157 13.62 35.49 -24.00
N VAL A 158 12.43 34.96 -23.68
CA VAL A 158 11.81 35.10 -22.36
C VAL A 158 12.66 34.51 -21.23
N GLU A 159 13.34 33.38 -21.47
CA GLU A 159 14.22 32.76 -20.48
C GLU A 159 15.43 33.64 -20.18
N ASN A 160 16.10 34.14 -21.23
CA ASN A 160 17.26 35.03 -21.10
C ASN A 160 16.90 36.34 -20.36
N THR A 161 15.82 37.01 -20.79
CA THR A 161 15.37 38.27 -20.16
C THR A 161 14.96 38.08 -18.69
N ASN A 162 14.55 36.86 -18.31
CA ASN A 162 14.21 36.58 -16.92
C ASN A 162 15.43 36.37 -16.01
N THR A 163 16.56 35.97 -16.58
CA THR A 163 17.84 35.69 -15.90
C THR A 163 18.78 36.89 -15.83
N ASP A 164 18.53 37.93 -16.63
CA ASP A 164 19.32 39.16 -16.58
C ASP A 164 19.17 39.83 -15.19
N PRO A 165 20.29 40.16 -14.51
CA PRO A 165 20.23 40.85 -13.23
C PRO A 165 19.61 42.24 -13.40
N PRO A 166 18.79 42.72 -12.45
CA PRO A 166 18.26 44.08 -12.49
C PRO A 166 19.43 45.08 -12.53
N LEU A 167 19.30 46.12 -13.36
CA LEU A 167 20.17 47.30 -13.27
C LEU A 167 20.17 47.81 -11.82
N GLU A 168 21.34 48.16 -11.30
CA GLU A 168 21.54 48.53 -9.88
C GLU A 168 20.44 49.49 -9.39
N ASN A 169 19.80 49.08 -8.28
CA ASN A 169 18.75 49.79 -7.53
C ASN A 169 17.32 49.85 -8.10
N ASN A 170 16.92 49.00 -9.05
CA ASN A 170 15.49 48.85 -9.41
C ASN A 170 14.84 47.57 -8.85
N ILE A 171 13.78 47.75 -8.05
CA ILE A 171 12.86 46.66 -7.64
C ILE A 171 12.22 46.07 -8.91
N ARG A 172 12.28 44.75 -9.08
CA ARG A 172 11.70 44.07 -10.23
C ARG A 172 10.17 44.17 -10.21
N THR A 173 9.62 45.09 -11.00
CA THR A 173 8.16 45.37 -11.08
C THR A 173 7.41 44.39 -12.00
N SER A 174 8.08 43.85 -13.02
CA SER A 174 7.49 42.91 -13.97
C SER A 174 8.41 41.72 -14.30
N LYS A 175 7.81 40.64 -14.80
CA LYS A 175 8.48 39.39 -15.16
C LYS A 175 7.75 38.71 -16.32
N TYR A 176 8.50 38.08 -17.22
CA TYR A 176 7.93 37.31 -18.32
C TYR A 176 7.54 35.90 -17.88
N CYS A 177 6.33 35.47 -18.25
CA CYS A 177 5.89 34.09 -18.02
C CYS A 177 6.49 33.13 -19.04
N THR A 178 7.15 32.05 -18.59
CA THR A 178 7.75 31.05 -19.51
C THR A 178 6.72 30.23 -20.31
N THR A 179 5.44 30.27 -19.94
CA THR A 179 4.35 29.59 -20.67
C THR A 179 3.69 30.49 -21.71
N CYS A 180 3.16 31.65 -21.30
CA CYS A 180 2.47 32.54 -22.24
C CYS A 180 3.35 33.61 -22.88
N CYS A 181 4.63 33.70 -22.48
CA CYS A 181 5.62 34.66 -22.98
C CYS A 181 5.21 36.14 -22.84
N ARG A 182 4.28 36.46 -21.94
CA ARG A 182 3.83 37.82 -21.66
C ARG A 182 4.57 38.40 -20.46
N ASP A 183 4.90 39.68 -20.54
CA ASP A 183 5.36 40.47 -19.40
C ASP A 183 4.17 40.80 -18.49
N LEU A 184 4.31 40.52 -17.20
CA LEU A 184 3.24 40.63 -16.21
C LEU A 184 3.81 41.11 -14.87
N SER A 185 2.97 41.73 -14.03
CA SER A 185 3.37 42.13 -12.67
C SER A 185 3.94 40.96 -11.86
N PHE A 186 4.98 41.24 -11.07
CA PHE A 186 5.67 40.28 -10.22
C PHE A 186 4.73 39.53 -9.25
N ASP A 187 3.66 40.17 -8.78
CA ASP A 187 2.67 39.56 -7.87
C ASP A 187 2.02 38.30 -8.47
N LYS A 188 1.89 38.25 -9.80
CA LYS A 188 1.36 37.08 -10.51
C LYS A 188 2.31 35.87 -10.45
N PHE A 189 3.53 36.02 -9.95
CA PHE A 189 4.55 34.97 -9.87
C PHE A 189 4.76 34.42 -8.45
N ILE A 190 4.02 34.90 -7.45
CA ILE A 190 4.06 34.36 -6.10
C ILE A 190 3.24 33.06 -6.02
N GLY A 191 3.87 31.98 -5.55
CA GLY A 191 3.23 30.68 -5.36
C GLY A 191 2.63 30.49 -3.95
N THR A 192 1.95 29.36 -3.73
CA THR A 192 1.27 29.04 -2.46
C THR A 192 2.17 28.91 -1.23
N LYS A 193 3.49 28.78 -1.44
CA LYS A 193 4.50 28.75 -0.37
C LYS A 193 5.30 30.06 -0.27
N ILE A 194 4.78 31.16 -0.83
CA ILE A 194 5.47 32.46 -0.93
C ILE A 194 6.79 32.35 -1.74
N ALA A 195 6.92 31.29 -2.55
CA ALA A 195 8.06 31.08 -3.41
C ALA A 195 7.80 31.69 -4.79
N GLU A 196 8.82 32.32 -5.37
CA GLU A 196 8.79 32.85 -6.72
C GLU A 196 8.67 31.70 -7.75
N THR A 197 7.80 31.89 -8.73
CA THR A 197 7.56 30.91 -9.80
C THR A 197 8.00 31.46 -11.16
N ARG A 198 8.22 30.55 -12.12
CA ARG A 198 8.59 30.89 -13.51
C ARG A 198 7.39 31.21 -14.42
N THR A 199 6.19 30.86 -13.98
CA THR A 199 4.95 30.97 -14.76
C THR A 199 3.95 31.83 -14.00
N CYS A 200 3.15 32.63 -14.72
CA CYS A 200 2.14 33.49 -14.09
C CYS A 200 0.95 32.70 -13.55
N ASN A 201 0.20 33.29 -12.62
CA ASN A 201 -0.96 32.69 -11.98
C ASN A 201 -1.98 32.14 -12.97
N ASP A 202 -2.29 32.90 -14.02
CA ASP A 202 -3.27 32.51 -15.05
C ASP A 202 -2.87 31.22 -15.77
N CYS A 203 -1.57 31.08 -16.11
CA CYS A 203 -1.04 29.86 -16.71
C CYS A 203 -1.04 28.69 -15.72
N ARG A 204 -0.74 28.93 -14.43
CA ARG A 204 -0.78 27.89 -13.40
C ARG A 204 -2.21 27.39 -13.16
N GLU A 205 -3.19 28.28 -13.12
CA GLU A 205 -4.62 27.91 -12.99
C GLU A 205 -5.13 27.13 -14.20
N ASN A 206 -4.74 27.53 -15.42
CA ASN A 206 -5.06 26.78 -16.62
C ASN A 206 -4.43 25.38 -16.60
N ASN A 207 -3.17 25.26 -16.17
CA ASN A 207 -2.52 23.96 -15.99
C ASN A 207 -3.24 23.10 -14.95
N LYS A 208 -3.69 23.67 -13.82
CA LYS A 208 -4.49 22.92 -12.82
C LYS A 208 -5.78 22.38 -13.42
N LYS A 209 -6.50 23.19 -14.21
CA LYS A 209 -7.72 22.76 -14.91
C LYS A 209 -7.45 21.64 -15.92
N GLN A 210 -6.33 21.70 -16.63
CA GLN A 210 -5.93 20.64 -17.56
C GLN A 210 -5.51 19.37 -16.82
N ASP A 211 -4.72 19.49 -15.75
CA ASP A 211 -4.28 18.36 -14.93
C ASP A 211 -5.45 17.63 -14.26
N ALA A 212 -6.52 18.36 -13.91
CA ALA A 212 -7.76 17.77 -13.39
C ALA A 212 -8.49 16.89 -14.43
N LYS A 213 -8.31 17.16 -15.73
CA LYS A 213 -8.88 16.36 -16.83
C LYS A 213 -8.01 15.17 -17.22
N ARG A 214 -6.78 15.08 -16.71
CA ARG A 214 -5.87 13.96 -17.04
C ARG A 214 -6.27 12.72 -16.27
N ASP A 215 -6.26 11.58 -16.97
CA ASP A 215 -6.38 10.29 -16.31
C ASP A 215 -5.19 10.05 -15.36
N LYS A 216 -5.50 10.06 -14.07
CA LYS A 216 -4.56 9.88 -12.97
C LYS A 216 -3.89 8.51 -13.05
N GLU A 217 -4.61 7.47 -13.44
CA GLU A 217 -4.09 6.10 -13.47
C GLU A 217 -3.13 5.92 -14.66
N HIS A 218 -3.50 6.44 -15.83
CA HIS A 218 -2.61 6.48 -16.99
C HIS A 218 -1.29 7.20 -16.68
N ARG A 219 -1.37 8.39 -16.05
CA ARG A 219 -0.17 9.15 -15.64
C ARG A 219 0.69 8.35 -14.65
N ASN A 220 0.08 7.73 -13.65
CA ASN A 220 0.80 6.92 -12.66
C ASN A 220 1.42 5.68 -13.30
N ALA A 221 0.76 5.06 -14.28
CA ALA A 221 1.30 3.93 -15.04
C ALA A 221 2.54 4.33 -15.85
N ILE A 222 2.51 5.49 -16.53
CA ILE A 222 3.70 6.03 -17.23
C ILE A 222 4.83 6.30 -16.24
N ALA A 223 4.55 6.91 -15.09
CA ALA A 223 5.54 7.16 -14.05
C ALA A 223 6.16 5.86 -13.53
N ARG A 224 5.36 4.81 -13.29
CA ARG A 224 5.84 3.47 -12.90
C ARG A 224 6.79 2.89 -13.95
N LYS A 225 6.47 3.00 -15.25
CA LYS A 225 7.34 2.53 -16.34
C LYS A 225 8.67 3.29 -16.37
N ASN A 226 8.64 4.61 -16.18
CA ASN A 226 9.85 5.43 -16.16
C ASN A 226 10.72 5.15 -14.92
N ASP A 227 10.13 5.02 -13.74
CA ASP A 227 10.85 4.69 -12.50
C ASP A 227 11.41 3.25 -12.51
N ALA A 228 10.87 2.37 -13.35
CA ALA A 228 11.36 1.01 -13.52
C ALA A 228 12.69 0.94 -14.30
N LYS A 229 13.04 2.00 -15.06
CA LYS A 229 14.27 2.07 -15.87
C LYS A 229 15.52 1.92 -15.00
N PRO A 230 16.52 1.11 -15.39
CA PRO A 230 17.73 0.87 -14.60
C PRO A 230 18.47 2.14 -14.19
N GLU A 231 18.74 3.03 -15.15
CA GLU A 231 19.40 4.33 -14.91
C GLU A 231 18.71 5.15 -13.81
N ARG A 232 17.36 5.15 -13.80
CA ARG A 232 16.57 5.87 -12.80
C ARG A 232 16.64 5.22 -11.42
N LYS A 233 16.73 3.89 -11.36
CA LYS A 233 16.91 3.16 -10.11
C LYS A 233 18.29 3.42 -9.51
N GLU A 234 19.33 3.49 -10.34
CA GLU A 234 20.69 3.80 -9.91
C GLU A 234 20.81 5.22 -9.36
N VAL A 235 20.36 6.24 -10.11
CA VAL A 235 20.33 7.63 -9.63
C VAL A 235 19.56 7.75 -8.31
N LYS A 236 18.44 7.04 -8.18
CA LYS A 236 17.65 7.02 -6.93
C LYS A 236 18.38 6.30 -5.79
N LYS A 237 19.10 5.22 -6.09
CA LYS A 237 19.91 4.48 -5.12
C LYS A 237 21.03 5.37 -4.60
N GLU A 238 21.80 5.98 -5.49
CA GLU A 238 22.87 6.92 -5.16
C GLU A 238 22.36 8.10 -4.32
N TRP A 239 21.24 8.71 -4.74
CA TRP A 239 20.63 9.78 -3.95
C TRP A 239 20.23 9.32 -2.54
N ASN A 240 19.65 8.12 -2.40
CA ASN A 240 19.27 7.58 -1.09
C ASN A 240 20.49 7.33 -0.20
N GLU A 241 21.60 6.86 -0.78
CA GLU A 241 22.86 6.64 -0.07
C GLU A 241 23.48 7.95 0.42
N ASN A 242 23.40 9.00 -0.41
CA ASN A 242 23.90 10.33 -0.05
C ASN A 242 22.95 11.12 0.85
N ASN A 243 21.73 10.61 1.13
CA ASN A 243 20.69 11.35 1.87
C ASN A 243 19.95 10.46 2.89
N TYR A 244 20.67 9.68 3.70
CA TYR A 244 20.04 8.76 4.66
C TYR A 244 19.07 9.43 5.64
N GLU A 245 19.40 10.63 6.13
CA GLU A 245 18.55 11.37 7.07
C GLU A 245 17.20 11.74 6.44
N LYS A 246 17.20 12.28 5.21
CA LYS A 246 15.96 12.61 4.49
C LYS A 246 15.11 11.37 4.22
N VAL A 247 15.74 10.24 3.88
CA VAL A 247 15.06 8.95 3.67
C VAL A 247 14.44 8.44 4.97
N ALA A 248 15.17 8.52 6.09
CA ALA A 248 14.69 8.14 7.40
C ALA A 248 13.49 9.01 7.82
N LEU A 249 13.61 10.33 7.68
CA LEU A 249 12.55 11.30 8.01
C LEU A 249 11.29 11.08 7.16
N LYS A 250 11.44 10.84 5.85
CA LYS A 250 10.32 10.48 4.97
C LYS A 250 9.57 9.23 5.47
N THR A 251 10.32 8.22 5.89
CA THR A 251 9.76 6.96 6.40
C THR A 251 9.04 7.18 7.73
N ILE A 252 9.64 7.95 8.64
CA ILE A 252 9.07 8.32 9.94
C ILE A 252 7.76 9.08 9.74
N ASN A 253 7.75 10.12 8.90
CA ASN A 253 6.55 10.90 8.61
C ASN A 253 5.46 10.08 7.92
N TYR A 254 5.82 9.14 7.04
CA TYR A 254 4.86 8.20 6.46
C TYR A 254 4.20 7.33 7.54
N ARG A 255 5.01 6.75 8.45
CA ARG A 255 4.48 5.94 9.56
C ARG A 255 3.56 6.75 10.46
N GLN A 256 3.92 7.98 10.78
CA GLN A 256 3.08 8.88 11.59
C GLN A 256 1.70 9.06 10.95
N ARG A 257 1.63 9.44 9.66
CA ARG A 257 0.35 9.61 8.97
C ARG A 257 -0.49 8.34 8.98
N GLN A 258 0.12 7.17 8.74
CA GLN A 258 -0.61 5.90 8.79
C GLN A 258 -1.11 5.56 10.20
N MET A 259 -0.35 5.93 11.24
CA MET A 259 -0.79 5.77 12.63
C MET A 259 -1.92 6.73 13.02
N GLU A 260 -1.94 7.94 12.46
CA GLU A 260 -3.01 8.94 12.66
C GLU A 260 -4.28 8.57 11.89
N GLU A 261 -4.16 8.12 10.63
CA GLU A 261 -5.28 7.75 9.77
C GLU A 261 -5.95 6.43 10.20
N ASN A 262 -5.19 5.33 10.28
CA ASN A 262 -5.71 4.01 10.64
C ASN A 262 -4.62 3.13 11.26
N GLN A 263 -4.39 3.33 12.56
CA GLN A 263 -3.39 2.60 13.32
C GLN A 263 -3.58 1.08 13.26
N GLU A 264 -4.81 0.59 13.34
CA GLU A 264 -5.09 -0.85 13.39
C GLU A 264 -4.83 -1.52 12.04
N GLY A 265 -5.35 -0.94 10.95
CA GLY A 265 -5.10 -1.42 9.59
C GLY A 265 -3.62 -1.43 9.24
N TYR A 266 -2.88 -0.39 9.64
CA TYR A 266 -1.43 -0.33 9.44
C TYR A 266 -0.67 -1.45 10.18
N LEU A 267 -1.06 -1.76 11.42
CA LEU A 267 -0.45 -2.84 12.20
C LEU A 267 -0.77 -4.23 11.63
N ILE A 268 -2.01 -4.44 11.16
CA ILE A 268 -2.41 -5.68 10.49
C ILE A 268 -1.58 -5.88 9.22
N HIS A 269 -1.51 -4.85 8.37
CA HIS A 269 -0.70 -4.90 7.15
C HIS A 269 0.77 -5.21 7.43
N ASN A 270 1.37 -4.57 8.43
CA ASN A 270 2.76 -4.86 8.84
C ASN A 270 2.93 -6.29 9.34
N ALA A 271 1.97 -6.82 10.11
CA ALA A 271 2.00 -8.19 10.58
C ALA A 271 1.93 -9.20 9.43
N GLU A 272 1.10 -8.93 8.42
CA GLU A 272 1.02 -9.72 7.18
C GLU A 272 2.31 -9.66 6.38
N MET A 273 2.89 -8.47 6.18
CA MET A 273 4.17 -8.32 5.47
C MET A 273 5.30 -9.05 6.21
N ALA A 274 5.32 -8.96 7.54
CA ALA A 274 6.27 -9.72 8.35
C ALA A 274 6.05 -11.23 8.25
N LYS A 275 4.79 -11.70 8.15
CA LYS A 275 4.47 -13.11 7.91
C LYS A 275 5.01 -13.58 6.56
N LYS A 276 4.69 -12.87 5.49
CA LYS A 276 5.20 -13.17 4.14
C LYS A 276 6.72 -13.16 4.09
N TRP A 277 7.36 -12.22 4.79
CA TRP A 277 8.82 -12.18 4.88
C TRP A 277 9.38 -13.44 5.54
N ARG A 278 8.79 -13.92 6.65
CA ARG A 278 9.23 -15.14 7.32
C ARG A 278 9.05 -16.38 6.44
N GLU A 279 7.94 -16.46 5.72
CA GLU A 279 7.65 -17.55 4.78
C GLU A 279 8.65 -17.55 3.61
N ASN A 280 9.02 -16.38 3.10
CA ASN A 280 9.97 -16.23 2.00
C ASN A 280 11.46 -16.26 2.44
N ASN A 281 11.75 -16.28 3.75
CA ASN A 281 13.12 -16.26 4.27
C ASN A 281 13.28 -17.29 5.42
N PRO A 282 13.05 -18.59 5.17
CA PRO A 282 13.13 -19.62 6.21
C PRO A 282 14.54 -19.74 6.82
N ASP A 283 15.60 -19.62 6.01
CA ASP A 283 16.98 -19.76 6.48
C ASP A 283 17.36 -18.68 7.50
N LYS A 284 16.97 -17.43 7.23
CA LYS A 284 17.15 -16.31 8.17
C LYS A 284 16.36 -16.52 9.46
N MET A 285 15.24 -17.23 9.40
CA MET A 285 14.47 -17.59 10.59
C MET A 285 15.16 -18.67 11.42
N ILE A 286 15.78 -19.66 10.77
CA ILE A 286 16.60 -20.69 11.44
C ILE A 286 17.77 -20.01 12.16
N GLU A 287 18.54 -19.18 11.44
CA GLU A 287 19.66 -18.42 11.99
C GLU A 287 19.22 -17.56 13.18
N ALA A 288 18.16 -16.77 13.03
CA ALA A 288 17.64 -15.94 14.11
C ALA A 288 17.16 -16.74 15.32
N ASN A 289 16.65 -17.97 15.12
CA ASN A 289 16.22 -18.84 16.20
C ASN A 289 17.40 -19.47 16.94
N GLU A 290 18.46 -19.87 16.22
CA GLU A 290 19.70 -20.35 16.85
C GLU A 290 20.39 -19.22 17.63
N ASN A 291 20.46 -18.01 17.07
CA ASN A 291 20.99 -16.85 17.79
C ASN A 291 20.21 -16.56 19.09
N LYS A 292 18.87 -16.69 19.06
CA LYS A 292 18.04 -16.55 20.27
C LYS A 292 18.30 -17.65 21.30
N LYS A 293 18.52 -18.89 20.86
CA LYS A 293 18.76 -20.05 21.71
C LYS A 293 20.11 -19.97 22.42
N ASN A 294 21.09 -19.33 21.78
CA ASN A 294 22.47 -19.21 22.24
C ASN A 294 22.77 -17.88 22.96
N SER A 295 21.83 -16.92 23.00
CA SER A 295 21.98 -15.67 23.76
C SER A 295 21.55 -15.82 25.23
N LYS A 296 22.49 -15.51 26.12
CA LYS A 296 22.27 -15.43 27.57
C LYS A 296 21.33 -14.29 27.93
N GLU A 297 21.45 -13.15 27.25
CA GLU A 297 20.62 -11.95 27.47
C GLU A 297 19.14 -12.23 27.20
N ILE A 298 18.86 -12.91 26.07
CA ILE A 298 17.50 -13.31 25.69
C ILE A 298 16.97 -14.34 26.68
N ASN A 299 17.80 -15.28 27.11
CA ASN A 299 17.42 -16.30 28.08
C ASN A 299 17.08 -15.72 29.47
N TYR A 300 17.92 -14.82 29.98
CA TYR A 300 17.68 -14.05 31.20
C TYR A 300 16.37 -13.25 31.13
N SER A 301 16.15 -12.53 30.03
CA SER A 301 14.92 -11.76 29.79
C SER A 301 13.67 -12.65 29.80
N ASN A 302 13.78 -13.86 29.27
CA ASN A 302 12.70 -14.85 29.32
C ASN A 302 12.42 -15.34 30.73
N TYR A 303 13.45 -15.62 31.53
CA TYR A 303 13.29 -16.00 32.93
C TYR A 303 12.60 -14.90 33.74
N LYS A 304 13.07 -13.65 33.64
CA LYS A 304 12.47 -12.49 34.30
C LYS A 304 10.99 -12.31 33.94
N ARG A 305 10.66 -12.40 32.64
CA ARG A 305 9.27 -12.32 32.16
C ARG A 305 8.42 -13.48 32.70
N ASN A 306 8.92 -14.71 32.64
CA ASN A 306 8.20 -15.89 33.11
C ASN A 306 7.98 -15.87 34.62
N ALA A 307 8.94 -15.37 35.40
CA ALA A 307 8.80 -15.16 36.83
C ALA A 307 7.66 -14.18 37.13
N ASN A 308 7.64 -13.03 36.44
CA ASN A 308 6.56 -12.05 36.59
C ASN A 308 5.17 -12.60 36.22
N MET A 309 5.07 -13.40 35.16
CA MET A 309 3.80 -14.05 34.78
C MET A 309 3.31 -15.07 35.82
N LYS A 310 4.24 -15.67 36.57
CA LYS A 310 3.98 -16.64 37.63
C LYS A 310 3.93 -16.01 39.03
N ASN A 311 4.03 -14.68 39.13
CA ASN A 311 4.18 -13.93 40.39
C ASN A 311 5.27 -14.52 41.29
N LEU A 312 6.42 -14.82 40.70
CA LEU A 312 7.61 -15.25 41.40
C LEU A 312 8.56 -14.08 41.55
N ASP A 313 9.18 -13.97 42.73
CA ASP A 313 10.26 -13.03 42.95
C ASP A 313 11.42 -13.30 41.97
N PHE A 314 12.12 -12.25 41.58
CA PHE A 314 13.24 -12.30 40.66
C PHE A 314 14.25 -11.25 41.05
N SER A 315 15.14 -11.61 41.97
CA SER A 315 16.16 -10.71 42.55
C SER A 315 17.54 -10.88 41.92
N ILE A 316 17.80 -12.00 41.24
CA ILE A 316 19.09 -12.21 40.56
C ILE A 316 19.31 -11.19 39.44
N ASN A 317 20.48 -10.58 39.40
CA ASN A 317 20.90 -9.69 38.33
C ASN A 317 21.52 -10.47 37.13
N TYR A 318 21.92 -9.76 36.08
CA TYR A 318 22.41 -10.41 34.87
C TYR A 318 23.76 -11.11 35.06
N ASP A 319 24.66 -10.55 35.86
CA ASP A 319 25.99 -11.12 36.11
C ASP A 319 25.88 -12.36 37.00
N GLU A 320 25.04 -12.30 38.04
CA GLU A 320 24.69 -13.46 38.88
C GLU A 320 24.06 -14.58 38.04
N TYR A 321 23.13 -14.23 37.14
CA TYR A 321 22.55 -15.18 36.19
C TYR A 321 23.65 -15.84 35.34
N CYS A 322 24.56 -15.06 34.75
CA CYS A 322 25.67 -15.57 33.94
C CYS A 322 26.55 -16.53 34.74
N ASN A 323 26.88 -16.17 35.98
CA ASN A 323 27.69 -16.98 36.90
C ASN A 323 26.99 -18.29 37.30
N ILE A 324 25.66 -18.32 37.36
CA ILE A 324 24.91 -19.55 37.62
C ILE A 324 24.93 -20.44 36.38
N VAL A 325 24.52 -19.92 35.21
CA VAL A 325 24.27 -20.76 34.03
C VAL A 325 25.53 -21.33 33.37
N THR A 326 26.70 -20.75 33.62
CA THR A 326 27.98 -21.27 33.12
C THR A 326 28.54 -22.42 33.96
N LYS A 327 28.00 -22.64 35.17
CA LYS A 327 28.38 -23.79 36.01
C LYS A 327 27.84 -25.10 35.42
N GLU A 328 28.49 -26.18 35.77
CA GLU A 328 28.00 -27.55 35.56
C GLU A 328 26.58 -27.74 36.12
N CYS A 329 25.80 -28.61 35.47
CA CYS A 329 24.46 -28.94 35.95
C CYS A 329 24.53 -29.55 37.35
N TYR A 330 23.77 -28.98 38.30
CA TYR A 330 23.72 -29.42 39.70
C TYR A 330 23.43 -30.91 39.86
N TYR A 331 22.61 -31.47 38.97
CA TYR A 331 22.20 -32.88 39.04
C TYR A 331 23.17 -33.84 38.35
N CYS A 332 23.66 -33.50 37.15
CA CYS A 332 24.36 -34.47 36.29
C CYS A 332 25.77 -34.04 35.85
N GLY A 333 26.26 -32.88 36.28
CA GLY A 333 27.59 -32.37 35.91
C GLY A 333 27.73 -31.81 34.49
N ILE A 334 26.79 -32.08 33.57
CA ILE A 334 26.96 -31.67 32.16
C ILE A 334 26.75 -30.16 31.96
N ILE A 335 27.59 -29.56 31.10
CA ILE A 335 27.35 -28.27 30.42
C ILE A 335 26.83 -28.56 29.01
N GLN A 336 25.74 -27.90 28.62
CA GLN A 336 25.16 -28.08 27.27
C GLN A 336 26.09 -27.60 26.16
N GLU A 337 25.96 -28.18 24.96
CA GLU A 337 26.76 -27.83 23.76
C GLU A 337 26.82 -26.33 23.47
N ARG A 338 25.73 -25.60 23.71
CA ARG A 338 25.68 -24.13 23.54
C ARG A 338 26.54 -23.34 24.54
N GLY A 339 27.27 -24.00 25.43
CA GLY A 339 28.20 -23.41 26.40
C GLY A 339 27.58 -22.93 27.71
N PHE A 340 26.26 -23.08 27.91
CA PHE A 340 25.61 -22.73 29.18
C PHE A 340 24.29 -23.49 29.40
N ASN A 341 23.96 -23.70 30.67
CA ASN A 341 22.78 -24.38 31.16
C ASN A 341 21.58 -23.42 31.32
N GLY A 342 20.49 -23.92 31.90
CA GLY A 342 19.41 -23.08 32.42
C GLY A 342 19.51 -22.95 33.94
N ILE A 343 18.47 -22.39 34.53
CA ILE A 343 18.26 -22.32 35.98
C ILE A 343 17.11 -23.27 36.35
N ASP A 344 17.36 -24.10 37.37
CA ASP A 344 16.33 -24.76 38.17
C ASP A 344 16.18 -24.05 39.53
N ARG A 345 14.98 -24.13 40.09
CA ARG A 345 14.66 -23.65 41.44
C ARG A 345 14.61 -24.86 42.37
N LYS A 346 15.48 -24.89 43.37
CA LYS A 346 15.54 -25.98 44.36
C LYS A 346 14.17 -26.15 45.02
N ASP A 347 13.66 -25.06 45.58
CA ASP A 347 12.32 -24.92 46.12
C ASP A 347 11.42 -24.20 45.10
N GLN A 348 10.38 -24.90 44.65
CA GLN A 348 9.45 -24.38 43.64
C GLN A 348 8.49 -23.31 44.19
N THR A 349 8.35 -23.19 45.52
CA THR A 349 7.55 -22.15 46.19
C THR A 349 8.26 -20.79 46.20
N LYS A 350 9.60 -20.79 46.16
CA LYS A 350 10.44 -19.60 46.15
C LYS A 350 10.70 -19.07 44.73
N GLY A 351 11.05 -17.79 44.65
CA GLY A 351 11.40 -17.10 43.41
C GLY A 351 12.80 -17.44 42.89
N TYR A 352 13.25 -16.64 41.92
CA TYR A 352 14.63 -16.64 41.41
C TYR A 352 15.49 -15.73 42.29
N ILE A 353 15.86 -16.26 43.44
CA ILE A 353 16.83 -15.67 44.39
C ILE A 353 18.11 -16.51 44.37
N LEU A 354 19.26 -15.91 44.67
CA LEU A 354 20.57 -16.53 44.48
C LEU A 354 20.67 -17.93 45.13
N ASP A 355 20.25 -18.07 46.39
CA ASP A 355 20.35 -19.33 47.15
C ASP A 355 19.42 -20.44 46.64
N ASN A 356 18.29 -20.05 46.04
CA ASN A 356 17.29 -20.98 45.50
C ASN A 356 17.59 -21.40 44.05
N CYS A 357 18.43 -20.65 43.34
CA CYS A 357 18.75 -20.92 41.95
C CYS A 357 19.95 -21.86 41.83
N SER A 358 19.90 -22.77 40.87
CA SER A 358 21.04 -23.62 40.54
C SER A 358 21.13 -23.90 39.05
N SER A 359 22.36 -24.04 38.57
CA SER A 359 22.62 -24.42 37.19
C SER A 359 21.99 -25.77 36.91
N CYS A 360 21.16 -25.86 35.88
CA CYS A 360 20.49 -27.10 35.54
C CYS A 360 20.33 -27.22 34.03
N CYS A 361 20.76 -28.36 33.48
CA CYS A 361 20.53 -28.65 32.08
C CYS A 361 19.03 -28.88 31.82
N LYS A 362 18.60 -28.61 30.59
CA LYS A 362 17.20 -28.75 30.14
C LYS A 362 16.59 -30.12 30.51
N MET A 363 17.33 -31.20 30.32
CA MET A 363 16.83 -32.56 30.55
C MET A 363 16.54 -32.81 32.04
N CYS A 364 17.49 -32.52 32.93
CA CYS A 364 17.28 -32.66 34.39
C CYS A 364 16.14 -31.78 34.89
N ASN A 365 16.04 -30.53 34.41
CA ASN A 365 14.96 -29.63 34.82
C ASN A 365 13.57 -30.18 34.41
N TYR A 366 13.46 -30.80 33.23
CA TYR A 366 12.21 -31.47 32.82
C TYR A 366 11.92 -32.73 33.62
N MET A 367 12.94 -33.56 33.89
CA MET A 367 12.78 -34.79 34.66
C MET A 367 12.36 -34.50 36.11
N LYS A 368 12.98 -33.50 36.76
CA LYS A 368 12.58 -33.02 38.10
C LYS A 368 11.16 -32.45 38.09
N GLY A 369 10.84 -31.64 37.09
CA GLY A 369 9.55 -30.97 37.02
C GLY A 369 9.29 -30.11 38.27
N SER A 370 8.24 -30.44 39.02
CA SER A 370 7.80 -29.64 40.18
C SER A 370 8.14 -30.27 41.53
N THR A 371 8.91 -31.37 41.55
CA THR A 371 9.31 -32.04 42.78
C THR A 371 10.48 -31.33 43.46
N SER A 372 10.74 -31.69 44.72
CA SER A 372 12.02 -31.37 45.37
C SER A 372 13.18 -32.09 44.68
N ASP A 373 14.40 -31.62 44.95
CA ASP A 373 15.62 -32.27 44.48
C ASP A 373 15.82 -33.65 45.11
N GLU A 374 15.52 -33.80 46.40
CA GLU A 374 15.59 -35.08 47.10
C GLU A 374 14.67 -36.15 46.48
N VAL A 375 13.38 -35.85 46.31
CA VAL A 375 12.42 -36.77 45.68
C VAL A 375 12.84 -37.10 44.26
N PHE A 376 13.40 -36.13 43.52
CA PHE A 376 13.90 -36.38 42.18
C PHE A 376 15.08 -37.36 42.17
N ILE A 377 16.06 -37.19 43.05
CA ILE A 377 17.23 -38.08 43.16
C ILE A 377 16.79 -39.49 43.59
N LYS A 378 15.90 -39.62 44.59
CA LYS A 378 15.33 -40.91 45.01
C LYS A 378 14.58 -41.62 43.88
N ARG A 379 13.81 -40.88 43.06
CA ARG A 379 13.16 -41.46 41.86
C ARG A 379 14.17 -42.00 40.85
N VAL A 380 15.27 -41.30 40.64
CA VAL A 380 16.34 -41.73 39.74
C VAL A 380 16.98 -43.02 40.23
N GLU A 381 17.34 -43.10 41.51
CA GLU A 381 17.90 -44.30 42.12
C GLU A 381 16.92 -45.48 42.04
N HIS A 382 15.66 -45.28 42.45
CA HIS A 382 14.63 -46.32 42.38
C HIS A 382 14.46 -46.89 40.96
N ILE A 383 14.40 -46.03 39.94
CA ILE A 383 14.26 -46.48 38.54
C ILE A 383 15.49 -47.29 38.13
N LEU A 384 16.71 -46.81 38.41
CA LEU A 384 17.93 -47.53 38.02
C LEU A 384 18.08 -48.87 38.74
N THR A 385 17.75 -48.93 40.03
CA THR A 385 17.73 -50.16 40.82
C THR A 385 16.71 -51.16 40.26
N PHE A 386 15.47 -50.70 40.00
CA PHE A 386 14.43 -51.55 39.40
C PHE A 386 14.84 -52.08 38.01
N GLN A 387 15.55 -51.28 37.23
CA GLN A 387 16.08 -51.69 35.91
C GLN A 387 17.35 -52.54 35.99
N GLY A 388 17.85 -52.87 37.19
CA GLY A 388 19.08 -53.63 37.39
C GLY A 388 20.33 -52.93 36.85
N LYS A 389 20.33 -51.60 36.79
CA LYS A 389 21.45 -50.78 36.30
C LYS A 389 22.44 -50.42 37.40
N ILE A 390 21.99 -50.43 38.65
CA ILE A 390 22.78 -50.17 39.86
C ILE A 390 22.28 -51.09 40.98
N ASP A 391 23.10 -51.24 42.02
CA ASP A 391 22.70 -51.80 43.30
C ASP A 391 22.41 -50.64 44.27
N GLY A 392 21.14 -50.29 44.42
CA GLY A 392 20.69 -49.13 45.18
C GLY A 392 19.35 -49.38 45.86
N ASN A 393 18.74 -48.33 46.38
CA ASN A 393 17.50 -48.44 47.14
C ASN A 393 16.25 -48.26 46.26
N LEU A 394 15.13 -48.86 46.70
CA LEU A 394 13.81 -48.67 46.10
C LEU A 394 12.98 -47.69 46.94
N TYR A 395 12.50 -46.63 46.29
CA TYR A 395 11.64 -45.58 46.85
C TYR A 395 10.22 -45.53 46.22
N PRO A 396 9.37 -46.57 46.38
CA PRO A 396 8.04 -46.58 45.78
C PRO A 396 7.11 -45.45 46.26
N GLU A 397 7.33 -44.93 47.47
CA GLU A 397 6.60 -43.81 48.07
C GLU A 397 6.84 -42.46 47.35
N CYS A 398 7.93 -42.35 46.59
CA CYS A 398 8.22 -41.18 45.77
C CYS A 398 7.34 -41.10 44.50
N PHE A 399 6.57 -42.15 44.17
CA PHE A 399 5.70 -42.20 42.99
C PHE A 399 4.23 -42.11 43.40
N ALA A 400 3.59 -40.98 43.10
CA ALA A 400 2.18 -40.76 43.44
C ALA A 400 1.23 -41.69 42.67
N ASN A 401 0.04 -41.90 43.23
CA ASN A 401 -1.03 -42.65 42.60
C ASN A 401 -1.81 -41.76 41.63
N HIS A 402 -2.24 -42.36 40.51
CA HIS A 402 -2.96 -41.68 39.42
C HIS A 402 -3.94 -42.64 38.78
N ASN A 403 -5.05 -42.11 38.26
CA ASN A 403 -5.98 -42.88 37.42
C ASN A 403 -5.60 -42.73 35.95
N THR A 404 -5.85 -43.77 35.15
CA THR A 404 -5.56 -43.73 33.73
C THR A 404 -6.62 -42.91 32.98
N THR A 405 -6.29 -42.46 31.77
CA THR A 405 -7.26 -41.85 30.87
C THR A 405 -7.91 -42.93 30.00
N THR A 406 -9.05 -42.63 29.38
CA THR A 406 -9.77 -43.60 28.55
C THR A 406 -9.08 -43.92 27.23
N TYR A 407 -9.34 -45.12 26.68
CA TYR A 407 -8.94 -45.54 25.33
C TYR A 407 -9.26 -44.49 24.26
N SER A 408 -10.49 -43.97 24.25
CA SER A 408 -10.94 -42.95 23.29
C SER A 408 -10.11 -41.67 23.34
N HIS A 409 -9.59 -41.31 24.52
CA HIS A 409 -8.71 -40.15 24.67
C HIS A 409 -7.33 -40.39 24.02
N TYR A 410 -6.74 -41.58 24.22
CA TYR A 410 -5.49 -41.95 23.54
C TYR A 410 -5.66 -41.96 22.02
N ARG A 411 -6.71 -42.59 21.51
CA ARG A 411 -7.03 -42.63 20.08
C ARG A 411 -7.22 -41.22 19.50
N GLY A 412 -8.00 -40.37 20.18
CA GLY A 412 -8.20 -38.98 19.77
C GLY A 412 -6.90 -38.16 19.74
N ARG A 413 -6.01 -38.37 20.73
CA ARG A 413 -4.68 -37.73 20.75
C ARG A 413 -3.78 -38.22 19.62
N ALA A 414 -3.81 -39.51 19.30
CA ALA A 414 -3.03 -40.09 18.21
C ALA A 414 -3.45 -39.47 16.86
N ILE A 415 -4.76 -39.43 16.59
CA ILE A 415 -5.32 -38.78 15.37
C ILE A 415 -4.88 -37.32 15.28
N LYS A 416 -5.04 -36.55 16.37
CA LYS A 416 -4.63 -35.13 16.39
C LYS A 416 -3.15 -34.93 16.10
N LYS A 417 -2.31 -35.89 16.51
CA LYS A 417 -0.87 -35.87 16.28
C LYS A 417 -0.43 -36.59 15.00
N GLN A 418 -1.38 -37.11 14.21
CA GLN A 418 -1.11 -37.91 13.01
C GLN A 418 -0.21 -39.12 13.31
N LEU A 419 -0.53 -39.81 14.40
CA LEU A 419 0.15 -41.02 14.83
C LEU A 419 -0.75 -42.22 14.53
N GLU A 420 -0.16 -43.28 14.00
CA GLU A 420 -0.81 -44.57 13.83
C GLU A 420 -1.33 -45.09 15.19
N PHE A 421 -2.49 -45.73 15.19
CA PHE A 421 -3.13 -46.27 16.39
C PHE A 421 -3.76 -47.62 16.06
N LEU A 422 -3.05 -48.70 16.35
CA LEU A 422 -3.45 -50.08 16.06
C LEU A 422 -3.94 -50.84 17.30
N LEU A 423 -3.80 -50.25 18.49
CA LEU A 423 -4.32 -50.86 19.72
C LEU A 423 -5.84 -51.00 19.67
N THR A 424 -6.35 -52.17 20.01
CA THR A 424 -7.76 -52.40 20.30
C THR A 424 -8.11 -51.93 21.72
N SER A 425 -9.41 -51.89 22.04
CA SER A 425 -9.85 -51.60 23.41
C SER A 425 -9.40 -52.69 24.39
N ASP A 426 -9.31 -53.93 23.94
CA ASP A 426 -8.88 -55.05 24.77
C ASP A 426 -7.37 -54.99 25.03
N ASP A 427 -6.57 -54.72 24.00
CA ASP A 427 -5.12 -54.46 24.16
C ASP A 427 -4.88 -53.36 25.20
N PHE A 428 -5.61 -52.25 25.08
CA PHE A 428 -5.53 -51.15 26.02
C PHE A 428 -5.82 -51.59 27.47
N ASN A 429 -6.92 -52.31 27.68
CA ASN A 429 -7.35 -52.77 29.01
C ASN A 429 -6.37 -53.78 29.62
N VAL A 430 -5.69 -54.58 28.81
CA VAL A 430 -4.62 -55.49 29.25
C VAL A 430 -3.37 -54.69 29.62
N ILE A 431 -2.91 -53.80 28.75
CA ILE A 431 -1.66 -53.04 28.95
C ILE A 431 -1.72 -52.22 30.25
N ILE A 432 -2.78 -51.46 30.51
CA ILE A 432 -2.85 -50.58 31.69
C ILE A 432 -2.82 -51.33 33.04
N LYS A 433 -3.04 -52.65 33.05
CA LYS A 433 -2.98 -53.50 34.24
C LYS A 433 -1.56 -54.00 34.53
N ASN A 434 -0.66 -53.97 33.55
CA ASN A 434 0.72 -54.37 33.74
C ASN A 434 1.46 -53.36 34.64
N ASP A 435 2.50 -53.83 35.31
CA ASP A 435 3.38 -53.01 36.13
C ASP A 435 4.10 -51.98 35.25
N CYS A 436 4.38 -50.79 35.81
CA CYS A 436 5.07 -49.75 35.08
C CYS A 436 6.44 -50.25 34.62
N PHE A 437 6.70 -50.25 33.31
CA PHE A 437 7.93 -50.81 32.76
C PHE A 437 9.20 -50.13 33.27
N MET A 438 9.11 -48.87 33.72
CA MET A 438 10.26 -48.10 34.21
C MET A 438 10.54 -48.26 35.71
N CYS A 439 9.50 -48.29 36.54
CA CYS A 439 9.65 -48.26 38.01
C CYS A 439 8.92 -49.40 38.74
N GLY A 440 8.27 -50.32 38.02
CA GLY A 440 7.56 -51.45 38.63
C GLY A 440 6.30 -51.09 39.41
N LYS A 441 5.84 -49.82 39.36
CA LYS A 441 4.62 -49.42 40.06
C LYS A 441 3.42 -50.22 39.54
N LYS A 442 2.75 -50.92 40.46
CA LYS A 442 1.64 -51.85 40.18
C LYS A 442 0.31 -51.13 40.10
N THR A 443 -0.58 -51.59 39.23
CA THR A 443 -1.98 -51.16 39.20
C THR A 443 -2.74 -51.75 40.39
N GLY A 444 -3.64 -50.96 41.00
CA GLY A 444 -4.43 -51.35 42.17
C GLY A 444 -5.65 -50.44 42.36
N GLN A 445 -6.33 -50.55 43.51
CA GLN A 445 -7.61 -49.85 43.76
C GLN A 445 -7.54 -48.32 43.61
N HIS A 446 -6.38 -47.73 43.91
CA HIS A 446 -6.18 -46.27 43.91
C HIS A 446 -5.24 -45.79 42.81
N HIS A 447 -4.75 -46.69 41.93
CA HIS A 447 -3.80 -46.35 40.89
C HIS A 447 -3.95 -47.24 39.67
N GLU A 448 -3.96 -46.63 38.50
CA GLU A 448 -3.88 -47.31 37.21
C GLU A 448 -2.74 -46.74 36.38
N ASN A 449 -1.98 -47.64 35.74
CA ASN A 449 -0.96 -47.22 34.80
C ASN A 449 -1.57 -46.67 33.51
N GLY A 450 -0.82 -45.78 32.87
CA GLY A 450 -1.09 -45.29 31.52
C GLY A 450 -0.35 -46.12 30.48
N ILE A 451 -0.37 -45.61 29.24
CA ILE A 451 0.43 -46.15 28.14
C ILE A 451 1.49 -45.12 27.77
N ASP A 452 2.74 -45.54 27.75
CA ASP A 452 3.84 -44.78 27.17
C ASP A 452 4.31 -45.42 25.86
N ARG A 453 4.80 -44.57 24.94
CA ARG A 453 5.37 -45.02 23.67
C ARG A 453 6.87 -45.07 23.80
N MET A 454 7.46 -46.24 23.60
CA MET A 454 8.91 -46.46 23.69
C MET A 454 9.65 -45.53 22.74
N ASN A 455 9.21 -45.47 21.48
CA ASN A 455 9.63 -44.44 20.53
C ASN A 455 8.48 -43.45 20.25
N ASN A 456 8.70 -42.19 20.60
CA ASN A 456 7.71 -41.13 20.48
C ASN A 456 7.46 -40.67 19.03
N THR A 457 8.31 -41.03 18.06
CA THR A 457 8.09 -40.78 16.63
C THR A 457 7.16 -41.82 16.01
N LYS A 458 6.98 -42.97 16.65
CA LYS A 458 6.08 -44.04 16.22
C LYS A 458 4.70 -43.93 16.88
N GLY A 459 3.73 -44.65 16.29
CA GLY A 459 2.34 -44.73 16.76
C GLY A 459 2.15 -45.60 18.00
N TYR A 460 0.89 -45.95 18.26
CA TYR A 460 0.47 -46.88 19.30
C TYR A 460 0.27 -48.26 18.66
N THR A 461 1.33 -49.06 18.66
CA THR A 461 1.35 -50.47 18.23
C THR A 461 1.83 -51.32 19.41
N LEU A 462 1.46 -52.60 19.46
CA LEU A 462 1.80 -53.50 20.58
C LEU A 462 3.32 -53.56 20.84
N GLU A 463 4.14 -53.43 19.80
CA GLU A 463 5.60 -53.50 19.88
C GLU A 463 6.24 -52.18 20.35
N ASN A 464 5.50 -51.06 20.30
CA ASN A 464 6.02 -49.73 20.63
C ASN A 464 5.44 -49.17 21.93
N VAL A 465 4.53 -49.87 22.61
CA VAL A 465 3.87 -49.36 23.81
C VAL A 465 4.18 -50.21 25.03
N ASN A 466 4.20 -49.57 26.19
CA ASN A 466 4.29 -50.26 27.48
C ASN A 466 3.45 -49.55 28.54
N ALA A 467 3.07 -50.31 29.57
CA ALA A 467 2.39 -49.78 30.74
C ALA A 467 3.35 -48.86 31.50
N CYS A 468 2.93 -47.62 31.78
CA CYS A 468 3.80 -46.65 32.44
C CYS A 468 3.01 -45.77 33.39
N CYS A 469 3.50 -45.61 34.61
CA CYS A 469 2.89 -44.72 35.57
C CYS A 469 3.04 -43.27 35.10
N CYS A 470 2.15 -42.40 35.58
CA CYS A 470 2.10 -40.99 35.19
C CYS A 470 3.45 -40.28 35.41
N GLU A 471 4.09 -40.50 36.56
CA GLU A 471 5.36 -39.89 36.93
C GLU A 471 6.50 -40.30 35.98
N CYS A 472 6.63 -41.59 35.66
CA CYS A 472 7.65 -42.09 34.73
C CYS A 472 7.41 -41.59 33.30
N ASN A 473 6.16 -41.53 32.85
CA ASN A 473 5.83 -40.96 31.55
C ASN A 473 6.19 -39.46 31.47
N PHE A 474 5.97 -38.70 32.56
CA PHE A 474 6.42 -37.31 32.64
C PHE A 474 7.94 -37.16 32.63
N ILE A 475 8.66 -38.03 33.35
CA ILE A 475 10.13 -38.05 33.38
C ILE A 475 10.69 -38.39 31.99
N LYS A 476 10.14 -39.41 31.33
CA LYS A 476 10.57 -39.86 30.00
C LYS A 476 10.23 -38.86 28.91
N LYS A 477 9.04 -38.27 28.94
CA LYS A 477 8.60 -37.24 28.00
C LYS A 477 8.80 -37.69 26.54
N ASP A 478 9.63 -36.98 25.78
CA ASP A 478 9.97 -37.26 24.39
C ASP A 478 11.36 -37.90 24.21
N TYR A 479 12.08 -38.19 25.30
CA TYR A 479 13.41 -38.80 25.25
C TYR A 479 13.34 -40.28 24.90
N LEU A 480 14.38 -40.77 24.21
CA LEU A 480 14.59 -42.19 24.00
C LEU A 480 14.93 -42.86 25.34
N TYR A 481 14.50 -44.11 25.50
CA TYR A 481 14.67 -44.84 26.74
C TYR A 481 16.15 -44.95 27.17
N GLU A 482 17.03 -45.37 26.26
CA GLU A 482 18.46 -45.51 26.55
C GLU A 482 19.13 -44.18 26.92
N GLU A 483 18.78 -43.09 26.23
CA GLU A 483 19.30 -41.75 26.56
C GLU A 483 18.84 -41.30 27.96
N LEU A 484 17.61 -41.63 28.33
CA LEU A 484 17.06 -41.35 29.65
C LEU A 484 17.78 -42.14 30.75
N ILE A 485 18.02 -43.43 30.55
CA ILE A 485 18.74 -44.28 31.50
C ILE A 485 20.19 -43.81 31.66
N ASN A 486 20.90 -43.53 30.55
CA ASN A 486 22.24 -42.96 30.61
C ASN A 486 22.27 -41.64 31.37
N LYS A 487 21.26 -40.79 31.18
CA LYS A 487 21.14 -39.54 31.93
C LYS A 487 20.94 -39.79 33.43
N MET A 488 20.11 -40.75 33.79
CA MET A 488 19.86 -41.16 35.17
C MET A 488 21.15 -41.66 35.84
N VAL A 489 21.96 -42.47 35.15
CA VAL A 489 23.26 -42.94 35.67
C VAL A 489 24.18 -41.78 36.01
N LEU A 490 24.28 -40.77 35.14
CA LEU A 490 25.08 -39.56 35.40
C LEU A 490 24.56 -38.77 36.61
N ILE A 491 23.23 -38.70 36.77
CA ILE A 491 22.62 -38.04 37.94
C ILE A 491 22.97 -38.81 39.20
N TYR A 492 22.79 -40.12 39.21
CA TYR A 492 23.09 -40.97 40.36
C TYR A 492 24.58 -40.86 40.76
N ALA A 493 25.50 -41.03 39.82
CA ALA A 493 26.94 -40.93 40.06
C ALA A 493 27.35 -39.59 40.68
N LYS A 494 26.71 -38.48 40.28
CA LYS A 494 27.01 -37.14 40.81
C LYS A 494 26.46 -36.91 42.23
N ASN A 495 25.48 -37.69 42.68
CA ASN A 495 24.77 -37.45 43.94
C ASN A 495 24.98 -38.54 45.00
N ARG A 496 25.57 -39.69 44.66
CA ARG A 496 25.78 -40.83 45.58
C ARG A 496 26.63 -40.50 46.82
N ASP A 497 27.58 -39.55 46.71
CA ASP A 497 28.56 -39.23 47.76
C ASP A 497 28.17 -37.98 48.58
N LYS A 498 26.93 -37.47 48.43
CA LYS A 498 26.48 -36.31 49.21
C LYS A 498 26.02 -36.76 50.60
N PRO A 499 26.54 -36.20 51.70
CA PRO A 499 26.10 -36.57 53.05
C PRO A 499 24.60 -36.24 53.19
N GLU A 500 23.85 -37.19 53.76
CA GLU A 500 22.46 -36.95 54.16
C GLU A 500 22.41 -35.73 55.08
N LYS A 501 21.56 -34.75 54.72
CA LYS A 501 21.26 -33.65 55.63
C LYS A 501 20.33 -34.18 56.70
N ILE A 502 20.85 -34.41 57.89
CA ILE A 502 20.06 -34.68 59.08
C ILE A 502 19.39 -33.36 59.46
N ASP A 503 18.09 -33.24 59.23
CA ASP A 503 17.26 -32.14 59.74
C ASP A 503 17.11 -32.32 61.26
N THR A 504 18.05 -31.78 62.04
CA THR A 504 17.93 -31.65 63.50
C THR A 504 16.94 -30.54 63.84
N GLU A 505 15.66 -30.73 63.58
CA GLU A 505 14.60 -29.82 64.02
C GLU A 505 13.21 -30.50 63.93
N ASN A 506 13.00 -31.63 64.64
CA ASN A 506 11.65 -32.16 64.94
C ASN A 506 11.62 -33.30 65.99
N GLU A 507 12.28 -33.15 67.14
CA GLU A 507 12.22 -34.16 68.22
C GLU A 507 10.96 -34.09 69.12
N ASN A 508 9.96 -33.26 68.83
CA ASN A 508 8.80 -33.10 69.73
C ASN A 508 7.43 -33.48 69.15
N ASN A 509 7.35 -34.34 68.13
CA ASN A 509 6.04 -34.70 67.53
C ASN A 509 5.65 -36.19 67.60
N ASP A 510 6.41 -37.03 68.31
CA ASP A 510 6.10 -38.46 68.42
C ASP A 510 4.93 -38.79 69.36
N SER A 511 4.48 -37.87 70.24
CA SER A 511 3.30 -38.13 71.08
C SER A 511 1.97 -37.82 70.39
N VAL A 512 1.97 -36.96 69.36
CA VAL A 512 0.74 -36.54 68.64
C VAL A 512 0.37 -37.54 67.55
N LYS A 513 1.35 -38.29 67.03
CA LYS A 513 1.16 -39.28 65.96
C LYS A 513 0.41 -40.52 66.45
N THR A 514 0.65 -40.93 67.69
CA THR A 514 0.01 -42.11 68.33
C THR A 514 -1.46 -41.85 68.62
N GLU A 515 -1.82 -40.64 69.05
CA GLU A 515 -3.20 -40.25 69.35
C GLU A 515 -4.07 -40.09 68.08
N LEU A 516 -3.46 -39.72 66.95
CA LEU A 516 -4.15 -39.64 65.66
C LEU A 516 -4.41 -41.04 65.06
N LEU A 517 -3.50 -41.98 65.26
CA LEU A 517 -3.59 -43.37 64.82
C LEU A 517 -4.71 -44.13 65.54
N GLU A 518 -4.86 -43.95 66.86
CA GLU A 518 -5.96 -44.54 67.64
C GLU A 518 -7.33 -43.98 67.25
N LYS A 519 -7.42 -42.67 66.98
CA LYS A 519 -8.69 -42.05 66.52
C LYS A 519 -9.09 -42.51 65.12
N THR A 520 -8.15 -42.78 64.22
CA THR A 520 -8.45 -43.37 62.90
C THR A 520 -8.87 -44.84 62.96
N MET A 521 -8.39 -45.61 63.93
CA MET A 521 -8.81 -47.00 64.10
C MET A 521 -10.25 -47.10 64.61
N ILE A 522 -10.66 -46.22 65.53
CA ILE A 522 -12.04 -46.15 66.06
C ILE A 522 -13.04 -45.68 64.98
N PHE A 523 -12.64 -44.76 64.08
CA PHE A 523 -13.50 -44.30 62.99
C PHE A 523 -13.76 -45.39 61.92
N ASN A 524 -12.80 -46.28 61.69
CA ASN A 524 -12.91 -47.35 60.70
C ASN A 524 -13.77 -48.54 61.17
N GLU A 525 -13.91 -48.76 62.48
CA GLU A 525 -14.85 -49.76 63.02
C GLU A 525 -16.32 -49.30 62.90
N ILE A 526 -16.60 -48.00 63.05
CA ILE A 526 -17.96 -47.46 62.94
C ILE A 526 -18.49 -47.55 61.49
N ILE A 527 -17.62 -47.45 60.47
CA ILE A 527 -18.01 -47.51 59.05
C ILE A 527 -18.32 -48.93 58.57
N LYS A 528 -17.85 -49.99 59.25
CA LYS A 528 -18.17 -51.37 58.86
C LYS A 528 -19.61 -51.80 59.13
N ASN A 529 -20.38 -51.04 59.91
CA ASN A 529 -21.71 -51.44 60.38
C ASN A 529 -22.90 -50.79 59.66
N ASN A 530 -22.72 -50.00 58.60
CA ASN A 530 -23.84 -49.44 57.84
C ASN A 530 -23.65 -49.55 56.32
N THR A 531 -24.23 -50.59 55.74
CA THR A 531 -24.43 -50.77 54.29
C THR A 531 -25.70 -50.03 53.85
N THR A 532 -25.66 -49.26 52.76
CA THR A 532 -26.65 -49.29 51.65
C THR A 532 -26.31 -48.30 50.50
N ILE A 533 -26.83 -48.64 49.33
CA ILE A 533 -26.47 -48.28 47.94
C ILE A 533 -26.82 -46.84 47.51
N SER A 534 -25.96 -46.19 46.70
CA SER A 534 -26.26 -45.51 45.41
C SER A 534 -25.03 -44.70 44.89
N PRO A 535 -24.80 -44.57 43.57
CA PRO A 535 -23.52 -44.15 43.02
C PRO A 535 -23.37 -42.61 42.96
N PRO A 536 -22.29 -42.00 43.48
CA PRO A 536 -22.04 -40.58 43.25
C PRO A 536 -21.13 -40.38 42.03
N LYS A 537 -21.65 -39.54 41.13
CA LYS A 537 -20.91 -38.81 40.09
C LYS A 537 -19.79 -37.97 40.73
N ASN A 538 -18.71 -37.78 39.96
CA ASN A 538 -17.57 -36.89 40.21
C ASN A 538 -16.75 -37.20 41.48
N LYS A 539 -15.85 -38.18 41.37
CA LYS A 539 -14.74 -38.33 42.33
C LYS A 539 -13.60 -37.37 41.95
N LEU A 540 -13.41 -36.35 42.79
CA LEU A 540 -12.24 -35.48 42.83
C LEU A 540 -10.97 -36.34 42.97
N ASN A 541 -9.98 -36.06 42.12
CA ASN A 541 -8.70 -36.73 42.09
C ASN A 541 -7.85 -36.26 43.30
N GLU A 542 -7.73 -37.07 44.34
CA GLU A 542 -6.94 -36.73 45.54
C GLU A 542 -5.43 -36.73 45.24
N ASN A 543 -4.89 -35.53 45.08
CA ASN A 543 -3.54 -35.04 45.43
C ASN A 543 -2.29 -35.86 45.04
N ASN A 544 -1.58 -35.34 44.02
CA ASN A 544 -0.15 -35.59 43.79
C ASN A 544 0.69 -34.88 44.88
N ARG A 545 0.91 -35.55 46.02
CA ARG A 545 1.51 -34.96 47.25
C ARG A 545 2.92 -34.38 47.04
N HIS A 546 3.65 -34.81 46.02
CA HIS A 546 5.05 -34.43 45.76
C HIS A 546 5.21 -33.28 44.77
N MET A 547 4.15 -32.91 44.03
CA MET A 547 4.18 -31.77 43.12
C MET A 547 3.59 -30.53 43.79
N VAL A 548 4.36 -29.45 43.84
CA VAL A 548 3.90 -28.20 44.45
C VAL A 548 3.14 -27.33 43.43
N PRO A 549 1.82 -27.08 43.60
CA PRO A 549 1.09 -26.17 42.72
C PRO A 549 1.43 -24.71 43.04
N ASN A 550 1.72 -23.91 42.02
CA ASN A 550 1.84 -22.46 42.20
C ASN A 550 0.44 -21.82 42.29
N LYS A 551 -0.01 -21.57 43.54
CA LYS A 551 -1.31 -20.93 43.84
C LYS A 551 -1.38 -19.45 43.43
N ASN A 552 -0.25 -18.80 43.19
CA ASN A 552 -0.15 -17.37 42.88
C ASN A 552 -0.07 -17.08 41.37
N LYS A 553 -0.22 -18.11 40.52
CA LYS A 553 -0.14 -17.96 39.07
C LYS A 553 -1.31 -17.12 38.57
N LYS A 554 -1.02 -16.09 37.76
CA LYS A 554 -2.05 -15.26 37.15
C LYS A 554 -3.06 -16.10 36.36
N THR A 555 -4.33 -15.74 36.48
CA THR A 555 -5.42 -16.34 35.69
C THR A 555 -5.26 -15.99 34.20
N LYS A 556 -5.95 -16.73 33.32
CA LYS A 556 -5.89 -16.44 31.88
C LYS A 556 -6.45 -15.04 31.58
N GLU A 557 -7.43 -14.62 32.35
CA GLU A 557 -8.14 -13.35 32.28
C GLU A 557 -7.21 -12.19 32.70
N GLU A 558 -6.52 -12.33 33.83
CA GLU A 558 -5.51 -11.37 34.29
C GLU A 558 -4.38 -11.20 33.28
N ILE A 559 -3.91 -12.29 32.67
CA ILE A 559 -2.88 -12.24 31.63
C ILE A 559 -3.39 -11.49 30.39
N LYS A 560 -4.63 -11.73 29.97
CA LYS A 560 -5.24 -11.03 28.82
C LYS A 560 -5.35 -9.53 29.10
N GLU A 561 -5.85 -9.14 30.28
CA GLU A 561 -6.05 -7.74 30.63
C GLU A 561 -4.71 -7.00 30.81
N ALA A 562 -3.73 -7.61 31.47
CA ALA A 562 -2.38 -7.04 31.57
C ALA A 562 -1.74 -6.82 30.20
N ASN A 563 -1.92 -7.76 29.26
CA ASN A 563 -1.44 -7.62 27.89
C ASN A 563 -2.19 -6.52 27.11
N ARG A 564 -3.48 -6.35 27.35
CA ARG A 564 -4.29 -5.26 26.76
C ARG A 564 -3.78 -3.91 27.23
N LEU A 565 -3.64 -3.71 28.54
CA LEU A 565 -3.11 -2.48 29.14
C LEU A 565 -1.67 -2.19 28.67
N TYR A 566 -0.82 -3.22 28.61
CA TYR A 566 0.54 -3.09 28.07
C TYR A 566 0.53 -2.61 26.61
N LYS A 567 -0.31 -3.22 25.76
CA LYS A 567 -0.45 -2.79 24.36
C LYS A 567 -0.98 -1.35 24.25
N GLN A 568 -1.92 -0.95 25.10
CA GLN A 568 -2.43 0.43 25.12
C GLN A 568 -1.32 1.43 25.47
N LYS A 569 -0.59 1.20 26.56
CA LYS A 569 0.56 2.05 26.94
C LYS A 569 1.64 2.12 25.86
N GLN A 570 1.89 1.01 25.17
CA GLN A 570 2.82 1.00 24.03
C GLN A 570 2.31 1.87 22.87
N ARG A 571 1.01 1.83 22.57
CA ARG A 571 0.40 2.67 21.52
C ARG A 571 0.48 4.15 21.88
N GLU A 572 0.19 4.51 23.13
CA GLU A 572 0.29 5.89 23.64
C GLU A 572 1.72 6.41 23.56
N LYS A 573 2.70 5.67 24.08
CA LYS A 573 4.13 6.01 23.98
C LYS A 573 4.60 6.17 22.54
N MET A 574 4.07 5.36 21.61
CA MET A 574 4.41 5.50 20.20
C MET A 574 3.82 6.79 19.61
N LYS A 575 2.55 7.11 19.89
CA LYS A 575 1.93 8.37 19.44
C LYS A 575 2.71 9.58 19.96
N GLU A 576 3.04 9.59 21.25
CA GLU A 576 3.83 10.65 21.89
C GLU A 576 5.21 10.83 21.22
N LYS A 577 5.92 9.72 20.98
CA LYS A 577 7.23 9.74 20.30
C LYS A 577 7.16 10.34 18.89
N TYR A 578 6.20 9.91 18.07
CA TYR A 578 6.11 10.37 16.69
C TYR A 578 5.47 11.77 16.54
N GLY A 579 4.80 12.27 17.58
CA GLY A 579 4.24 13.63 17.61
C GLY A 579 5.28 14.73 17.88
N ASN A 580 6.46 14.40 18.41
CA ASN A 580 7.51 15.37 18.71
C ASN A 580 8.49 15.53 17.51
N GLU A 581 8.53 16.73 16.91
CA GLU A 581 9.41 17.06 15.77
C GLU A 581 10.91 16.94 16.09
N GLU A 582 11.32 17.29 17.30
CA GLU A 582 12.72 17.20 17.75
C GLU A 582 13.15 15.74 17.86
N TYR A 583 12.30 14.88 18.42
CA TYR A 583 12.55 13.44 18.45
C TYR A 583 12.66 12.86 17.03
N LYS A 584 11.80 13.29 16.09
CA LYS A 584 11.85 12.79 14.71
C LYS A 584 13.16 13.12 14.02
N LYS A 585 13.67 14.34 14.18
CA LYS A 585 14.98 14.76 13.64
C LYS A 585 16.10 13.94 14.28
N LYS A 586 16.15 13.87 15.61
CA LYS A 586 17.16 13.08 16.33
C LYS A 586 17.16 11.61 15.91
N ARG A 587 15.98 11.00 15.82
CA ARG A 587 15.83 9.60 15.41
C ARG A 587 16.19 9.37 13.95
N ALA A 588 15.89 10.32 13.07
CA ALA A 588 16.31 10.26 11.66
C ALA A 588 17.84 10.28 11.55
N GLN A 589 18.50 11.12 12.34
CA GLN A 589 19.97 11.17 12.43
C GLN A 589 20.55 9.86 12.95
N GLU A 590 20.07 9.32 14.08
CA GLU A 590 20.53 8.03 14.62
C GLU A 590 20.44 6.88 13.60
N ILE A 591 19.34 6.85 12.83
CA ILE A 591 19.15 5.85 11.76
C ILE A 591 20.13 6.08 10.62
N ALA A 592 20.39 7.34 10.26
CA ALA A 592 21.36 7.70 9.22
C ALA A 592 22.77 7.27 9.63
N ASP A 593 23.19 7.58 10.85
CA ASP A 593 24.51 7.25 11.40
C ASP A 593 24.70 5.73 11.47
N SER A 594 23.69 4.98 11.93
CA SER A 594 23.76 3.51 11.97
C SER A 594 23.88 2.89 10.57
N ARG A 595 23.23 3.48 9.56
CA ARG A 595 23.33 3.01 8.17
C ARG A 595 24.68 3.36 7.54
N ALA A 596 25.21 4.55 7.82
CA ALA A 596 26.55 4.97 7.40
C ALA A 596 27.61 4.01 7.99
N LYS A 597 27.57 3.75 9.30
CA LYS A 597 28.48 2.80 9.97
C LYS A 597 28.40 1.38 9.39
N LYS A 598 27.20 0.90 9.06
CA LYS A 598 27.05 -0.41 8.41
C LYS A 598 27.65 -0.45 7.01
N LYS A 599 27.55 0.66 6.26
CA LYS A 599 28.17 0.79 4.93
C LYS A 599 29.70 0.74 5.06
N GLU A 600 30.26 1.51 6.00
CA GLU A 600 31.70 1.50 6.30
C GLU A 600 32.21 0.12 6.69
N ASN A 601 31.48 -0.63 7.53
CA ASN A 601 31.86 -1.99 7.93
C ASN A 601 31.64 -3.06 6.83
N SER A 602 31.04 -2.70 5.70
CA SER A 602 30.73 -3.62 4.58
C SER A 602 31.57 -3.36 3.33
N VAL A 603 32.37 -2.28 3.34
CA VAL A 603 33.44 -1.98 2.39
C VAL A 603 34.73 -2.49 3.01
#